data_AF-A0A3S5C1K6-F1
#
_entry.id   AF-A0A3S5C1K6-F1
#
_cell.length_a   1.000
_cell.length_b   1.000
_cell.length_c   1.000
_cell.angle_alpha   90.00
_cell.angle_beta   90.00
_cell.angle_gamma   90.00
#
_symmetry.space_group_name_H-M   'P 1'
#
loop_
_entity.id
_entity.type
_entity.pdbx_description
1 polymer ?
#
loop_
_entity_poly.entity_id
_entity_poly.type
_entity_poly.pdbx_seq_one_letter_code
_entity_poly.pdbx_strand_id
1 'polypeptide(L)'
;MCIQHIPSPIEAAPIKVAHTYTGPHGAPATRDMLKCDMQCRLMVHTTKLYPDKDAIAFHAFGRVLSGTLEAGQSIRVLGENYSLNDEEDSRLATVGRLWISVAR
;
A
#
# COMPACT_ATOMS: atom_id res chain seq x y z
N MET A 1 -4.58 7.41 26.34
CA MET A 1 -4.70 8.35 25.20
C MET A 1 -4.73 7.64 23.85
N CYS A 2 -3.62 7.20 23.24
CA CYS A 2 -3.64 6.68 21.86
C CYS A 2 -4.53 5.44 21.67
N ILE A 3 -4.40 4.43 22.53
CA ILE A 3 -5.21 3.20 22.44
C ILE A 3 -6.72 3.49 22.62
N GLN A 4 -7.08 4.54 23.35
CA GLN A 4 -8.48 4.86 23.68
C GLN A 4 -9.16 5.79 22.65
N HIS A 5 -8.38 6.56 21.88
CA HIS A 5 -8.90 7.62 21.03
C HIS A 5 -8.47 7.49 19.55
N ILE A 6 -7.49 6.64 19.25
CA ILE A 6 -7.07 6.37 17.88
C ILE A 6 -7.64 5.01 17.50
N PRO A 7 -8.49 4.92 16.48
CA PRO A 7 -9.04 3.65 16.03
C PRO A 7 -7.91 2.73 15.55
N SER A 8 -8.08 1.43 15.79
CA SER A 8 -7.19 0.43 15.23
C SER A 8 -7.20 0.48 13.69
N PRO A 9 -6.17 -0.05 13.01
CA PRO A 9 -6.14 -0.11 11.56
C PRO A 9 -7.37 -0.77 10.94
N ILE A 10 -7.96 -1.75 11.63
CA ILE A 10 -9.17 -2.48 11.22
C ILE A 10 -10.39 -1.57 11.30
N GLU A 11 -10.60 -0.89 12.43
CA GLU A 11 -11.72 0.05 12.62
C GLU A 11 -11.62 1.27 11.72
N ALA A 12 -10.40 1.74 11.43
CA ALA A 12 -10.15 2.90 10.59
C ALA A 12 -10.18 2.60 9.08
N ALA A 13 -10.14 1.31 8.68
CA ALA A 13 -10.06 0.92 7.29
C ALA A 13 -11.23 1.46 6.43
N PRO A 14 -12.50 1.41 6.87
CA PRO A 14 -13.61 1.97 6.11
C PRO A 14 -13.49 3.46 5.80
N ILE A 15 -13.13 4.25 6.81
CA ILE A 15 -12.94 5.69 6.65
C ILE A 15 -11.75 5.95 5.72
N LYS A 16 -10.61 5.27 5.95
CA LYS A 16 -9.41 5.46 5.13
C LYS A 16 -9.65 5.12 3.66
N VAL A 17 -10.21 3.94 3.39
CA VAL A 17 -10.45 3.45 2.02
C VAL A 17 -11.44 4.35 1.30
N ALA A 18 -12.52 4.78 1.96
CA ALA A 18 -13.51 5.69 1.36
C ALA A 18 -12.90 7.02 0.91
N HIS A 19 -11.89 7.53 1.62
CA HIS A 19 -11.23 8.80 1.28
C HIS A 19 -10.06 8.67 0.32
N THR A 20 -9.38 7.52 0.25
CA THR A 20 -8.13 7.40 -0.52
C THR A 20 -8.22 6.52 -1.76
N TYR A 21 -9.22 5.64 -1.88
CA TYR A 21 -9.33 4.73 -3.01
C TYR A 21 -10.24 5.30 -4.10
N THR A 22 -9.74 5.39 -5.32
CA THR A 22 -10.44 5.98 -6.47
C THR A 22 -11.19 4.95 -7.31
N GLY A 23 -10.95 3.65 -7.10
CA GLY A 23 -11.59 2.59 -7.86
C GLY A 23 -13.03 2.29 -7.42
N PRO A 24 -13.73 1.38 -8.11
CA PRO A 24 -15.13 1.08 -7.85
C PRO A 24 -15.39 0.60 -6.41
N HIS A 25 -16.36 1.22 -5.74
CA HIS A 25 -16.84 0.75 -4.45
C HIS A 25 -17.51 -0.61 -4.62
N GLY A 26 -17.07 -1.60 -3.84
CA GLY A 26 -17.56 -2.99 -3.92
C GLY A 26 -16.72 -3.93 -4.77
N ALA A 27 -15.67 -3.44 -5.45
CA ALA A 27 -14.67 -4.30 -6.07
C ALA A 27 -13.98 -5.20 -5.04
N PRO A 28 -13.45 -6.38 -5.44
CA PRO A 28 -12.74 -7.28 -4.52
C PRO A 28 -11.63 -6.59 -3.73
N ALA A 29 -10.81 -5.74 -4.39
CA ALA A 29 -9.75 -4.98 -3.73
C ALA A 29 -10.29 -4.06 -2.61
N THR A 30 -11.42 -3.39 -2.83
CA THR A 30 -12.06 -2.56 -1.81
C THR A 30 -12.51 -3.40 -0.63
N ARG A 31 -13.16 -4.55 -0.86
CA ARG A 31 -13.64 -5.45 0.20
C ARG A 31 -12.49 -6.00 1.05
N ASP A 32 -11.40 -6.36 0.39
CA ASP A 32 -10.18 -6.87 1.02
C ASP A 32 -9.53 -5.82 1.93
N MET A 33 -9.39 -4.58 1.42
CA MET A 33 -8.88 -3.46 2.23
C MET A 33 -9.79 -3.09 3.40
N LEU A 34 -11.12 -3.17 3.24
CA LEU A 34 -12.08 -2.91 4.32
C LEU A 34 -11.96 -3.90 5.47
N LYS A 35 -11.63 -5.16 5.16
CA LYS A 35 -11.42 -6.22 6.18
C LYS A 35 -10.02 -6.18 6.79
N CYS A 36 -9.06 -5.51 6.15
CA CYS A 36 -7.65 -5.51 6.53
C CYS A 36 -7.10 -6.94 6.67
N ASP A 37 -7.50 -7.83 5.76
CA ASP A 37 -7.13 -9.24 5.77
C ASP A 37 -5.70 -9.45 5.23
N MET A 38 -4.95 -10.38 5.82
CA MET A 38 -3.56 -10.69 5.47
C MET A 38 -3.45 -11.71 4.33
N GLN A 39 -4.48 -12.53 4.10
CA GLN A 39 -4.47 -13.64 3.13
C GLN A 39 -5.15 -13.31 1.79
N CYS A 40 -5.58 -12.07 1.62
CA CYS A 40 -6.28 -11.61 0.43
C CYS A 40 -5.34 -10.89 -0.55
N ARG A 41 -5.91 -10.16 -1.51
CA ARG A 41 -5.12 -9.38 -2.47
C ARG A 41 -4.23 -8.36 -1.76
N LEU A 42 -2.97 -8.30 -2.17
CA LEU A 42 -2.01 -7.30 -1.72
C LEU A 42 -2.39 -5.91 -2.25
N MET A 43 -2.57 -4.95 -1.33
CA MET A 43 -2.72 -3.53 -1.64
C MET A 43 -1.80 -2.72 -0.72
N VAL A 44 -0.91 -1.93 -1.31
CA VAL A 44 0.03 -1.06 -0.58
C VAL A 44 -0.14 0.36 -1.07
N HIS A 45 -0.21 1.32 -0.15
CA HIS A 45 -0.23 2.74 -0.49
C HIS A 45 1.07 3.40 -0.01
N THR A 46 1.94 3.73 -0.96
CA THR A 46 3.22 4.42 -0.74
C THR A 46 3.06 5.92 -0.93
N THR A 47 3.61 6.73 -0.03
CA THR A 47 3.47 8.20 -0.07
C THR A 47 4.80 8.95 0.08
N LYS A 48 5.86 8.27 0.50
CA LYS A 48 7.19 8.85 0.72
C LYS A 48 8.25 7.97 0.08
N LEU A 49 9.26 8.62 -0.49
CA LEU A 49 10.48 7.98 -0.97
C LEU A 49 11.63 8.47 -0.09
N TYR A 50 12.32 7.56 0.58
CA TYR A 50 13.51 7.88 1.36
C TYR A 50 14.76 7.55 0.53
N PRO A 51 15.69 8.49 0.33
CA PRO A 51 16.95 8.17 -0.32
C PRO A 51 17.76 7.22 0.55
N ASP A 52 18.47 6.29 -0.09
CA ASP A 52 19.53 5.54 0.58
C ASP A 52 20.71 6.48 0.92
N LYS A 53 21.64 6.03 1.76
CA LYS A 53 22.78 6.83 2.25
C LYS A 53 23.62 7.44 1.13
N ASP A 54 23.78 6.70 0.04
CA ASP A 54 24.55 7.13 -1.13
C ASP A 54 23.70 7.91 -2.15
N ALA A 55 22.41 8.11 -1.89
CA ALA A 55 21.44 8.78 -2.77
C ALA A 55 21.31 8.18 -4.19
N ILE A 56 21.69 6.92 -4.37
CA ILE A 56 21.59 6.20 -5.66
C ILE A 56 20.19 5.60 -5.86
N ALA A 57 19.56 5.17 -4.77
CA ALA A 57 18.27 4.50 -4.78
C ALA A 57 17.33 5.12 -3.77
N PHE A 58 16.04 4.87 -3.96
CA PHE A 58 15.00 5.28 -3.03
C PHE A 58 14.26 4.06 -2.47
N HIS A 59 13.95 4.11 -1.18
CA HIS A 59 13.05 3.18 -0.53
C HIS A 59 11.64 3.78 -0.49
N ALA A 60 10.69 3.07 -1.09
CA ALA A 60 9.29 3.43 -0.99
C ALA A 60 8.75 3.11 0.41
N PHE A 61 8.23 4.12 1.08
CA PHE A 61 7.59 4.01 2.39
C PHE A 61 6.08 4.12 2.22
N GLY A 62 5.38 3.13 2.75
CA GLY A 62 3.95 3.00 2.59
C GLY A 62 3.31 2.11 3.64
N ARG A 63 1.99 2.08 3.60
CA ARG A 63 1.17 1.21 4.45
C ARG A 63 0.61 0.07 3.60
N VAL A 64 0.74 -1.15 4.11
CA VAL A 64 -0.02 -2.31 3.60
C VAL A 64 -1.45 -2.19 4.11
N LEU A 65 -2.42 -2.14 3.21
CA LEU A 65 -3.85 -2.04 3.51
C LEU A 65 -4.51 -3.41 3.56
N SER A 66 -4.05 -4.33 2.71
CA SER A 66 -4.51 -5.72 2.64
C SER A 66 -3.43 -6.61 2.04
N GLY A 67 -3.52 -7.92 2.31
CA GLY A 67 -2.55 -8.93 1.89
C GLY A 67 -1.24 -8.86 2.66
N THR A 68 -0.27 -9.64 2.20
CA THR A 68 1.09 -9.70 2.75
C THR A 68 2.10 -9.41 1.64
N LEU A 69 3.07 -8.54 1.94
CA LEU A 69 4.16 -8.20 1.03
C LEU A 69 5.38 -9.03 1.41
N GLU A 70 5.96 -9.72 0.43
CA GLU A 70 7.14 -10.57 0.64
C GLU A 70 8.35 -10.09 -0.18
N ALA A 71 9.56 -10.34 0.31
CA ALA A 71 10.77 -10.08 -0.44
C ALA A 71 10.90 -11.09 -1.60
N GLY A 72 11.27 -10.60 -2.78
CA GLY A 72 11.30 -11.37 -4.03
C GLY A 72 9.96 -11.46 -4.76
N GLN A 73 8.87 -10.96 -4.16
CA GLN A 73 7.55 -10.97 -4.78
C GLN A 73 7.51 -10.04 -6.00
N SER A 74 6.98 -10.53 -7.13
CA SER A 74 6.62 -9.68 -8.26
C SER A 74 5.32 -8.95 -7.98
N ILE A 75 5.35 -7.63 -8.03
CA ILE A 75 4.22 -6.74 -7.79
C ILE A 75 3.98 -5.84 -8.99
N ARG A 76 2.78 -5.27 -9.06
CA ARG A 76 2.46 -4.20 -10.01
C ARG A 76 2.40 -2.88 -9.26
N VAL A 77 3.25 -1.94 -9.68
CA VAL A 77 3.24 -0.55 -9.22
C VAL A 77 2.28 0.21 -10.13
N LEU A 78 1.31 0.89 -9.53
CA LEU A 78 0.35 1.74 -10.22
C LEU A 78 0.76 3.19 -9.96
N GLY A 79 1.03 3.93 -11.03
CA GLY A 79 1.29 5.36 -10.97
C GLY A 79 0.00 6.17 -10.78
N GLU A 80 0.15 7.48 -10.72
CA GLU A 80 -0.96 8.40 -10.44
C GLU A 80 -1.91 8.57 -11.63
N ASN A 81 -1.44 8.34 -12.86
CA ASN A 81 -2.24 8.43 -14.07
C ASN A 81 -2.87 7.08 -14.47
N TYR A 82 -2.61 6.02 -13.69
CA TYR A 82 -3.20 4.71 -13.94
C TYR A 82 -4.73 4.76 -13.87
N SER A 83 -5.39 4.14 -14.84
CA SER A 83 -6.84 3.92 -14.81
C SER A 83 -7.20 2.51 -15.25
N LEU A 84 -8.44 2.08 -15.00
CA LEU A 84 -8.91 0.76 -15.45
C LEU A 84 -9.02 0.64 -16.98
N ASN A 85 -9.09 1.77 -17.68
CA ASN A 85 -9.18 1.82 -19.14
C ASN A 85 -7.79 2.01 -19.79
N ASP A 86 -6.80 2.43 -19.00
CA ASP A 86 -5.46 2.76 -19.46
C ASP A 86 -4.41 2.31 -18.43
N GLU A 87 -3.71 1.24 -18.79
CA GLU A 87 -2.68 0.62 -17.95
C GLU A 87 -1.25 1.16 -18.22
N GLU A 88 -1.09 2.20 -19.06
CA GLU A 88 0.22 2.71 -19.47
C GLU A 88 1.11 3.09 -18.28
N ASP A 89 0.52 3.75 -17.29
CA ASP A 89 1.17 4.15 -16.03
C ASP A 89 1.16 3.02 -14.98
N SER A 90 1.38 1.78 -15.43
CA SER A 90 1.65 0.65 -14.56
C SER A 90 2.95 -0.04 -14.94
N ARG A 91 3.67 -0.54 -13.94
CA ARG A 91 4.92 -1.27 -14.13
C ARG A 91 4.98 -2.49 -13.24
N LEU A 92 5.44 -3.60 -13.80
CA LEU A 92 5.82 -4.77 -13.00
C LEU A 92 7.18 -4.50 -12.37
N ALA A 93 7.28 -4.74 -11.06
CA ALA A 93 8.52 -4.59 -10.30
C ALA A 93 8.68 -5.78 -9.36
N THR A 94 9.92 -6.11 -9.03
CA THR A 94 10.21 -7.14 -8.02
C THR A 94 10.59 -6.45 -6.71
N VAL A 95 9.96 -6.86 -5.62
CA VAL A 95 10.29 -6.37 -4.28
C VAL A 95 11.69 -6.88 -3.93
N GLY A 96 12.67 -6.00 -3.80
CA GLY A 96 14.04 -6.40 -3.47
C GLY A 96 14.17 -6.88 -2.02
N ARG A 97 14.00 -5.94 -1.08
CA ARG A 97 14.10 -6.18 0.37
C ARG A 97 13.00 -5.40 1.08
N LEU A 98 12.67 -5.84 2.29
CA LEU A 98 11.68 -5.21 3.15
C LEU A 98 12.36 -4.73 4.44
N TRP A 99 11.93 -3.57 4.93
CA TRP A 99 12.45 -2.97 6.14
C TRP A 99 11.30 -2.42 6.97
N ILE A 100 11.40 -2.58 8.28
CA ILE A 100 10.60 -1.82 9.24
C ILE A 100 11.44 -0.60 9.62
N SER A 101 11.00 0.58 9.18
CA SER A 101 11.75 1.81 9.41
C SER A 101 11.70 2.21 10.88
N VAL A 102 12.88 2.39 11.48
CA VAL A 102 13.07 2.95 12.81
C VAL A 102 14.10 4.06 12.67
N ALA A 103 13.70 5.30 12.97
CA ALA A 103 14.56 6.47 12.82
C ALA A 103 15.83 6.32 13.67
N ARG A 104 16.98 6.15 13.02
CA ARG A 104 18.33 6.18 13.60
C ARG A 104 19.32 6.72 12.58
#